data_AF-A0A094I5E7-F1
#
_entry.id   AF-A0A094I5E7-F1
#
_cell.length_a   1.000
_cell.length_b   1.000
_cell.length_c   1.000
_cell.angle_alpha   90.00
_cell.angle_beta   90.00
_cell.angle_gamma   90.00
#
_symmetry.space_group_name_H-M   'P 1'
#
loop_
_entity.id
_entity.type
_entity.pdbx_description
1 polymer ?
#
loop_
_entity_poly.entity_id
_entity_poly.type
_entity_poly.pdbx_seq_one_letter_code
_entity_poly.pdbx_strand_id
1 'polypeptide(L)'
;MNIQQPYSRAQTEDNIQKAIIALQLKEFKSIRLAVDHFEVPKSTLADRMSGKKTRAVAHEIEQAFSNAEENTLARWITRLTATGFPATPMLIKEMAEEVCARRV
;
A
#
# COMPACT_ATOMS: atom_id res chain seq x y z
N MET A 1 28.01 6.59 -7.62
CA MET A 1 26.70 5.89 -7.56
C MET A 1 25.81 6.73 -6.67
N ASN A 2 24.78 7.38 -7.21
CA ASN A 2 23.91 8.26 -6.44
C ASN A 2 22.94 7.38 -5.63
N ILE A 3 23.27 7.15 -4.36
CA ILE A 3 22.41 6.37 -3.46
C ILE A 3 21.31 7.32 -3.01
N GLN A 4 20.21 7.37 -3.77
CA GLN A 4 18.98 8.01 -3.31
C GLN A 4 18.54 7.32 -2.01
N GLN A 5 18.26 8.13 -0.99
CA GLN A 5 17.74 7.70 0.31
C GLN A 5 16.56 6.75 0.11
N PRO A 6 16.44 5.64 0.87
CA PRO A 6 15.34 4.72 0.69
C PRO A 6 14.04 5.38 1.17
N TYR A 7 13.25 5.89 0.23
CA TYR A 7 11.86 6.26 0.48
C TYR A 7 11.13 5.09 1.15
N SER A 8 10.15 5.40 2.02
CA SER A 8 9.26 4.37 2.56
C SER A 8 8.56 3.66 1.40
N ARG A 9 8.34 2.34 1.49
CA ARG A 9 7.70 1.55 0.42
C ARG A 9 6.37 2.15 -0.04
N ALA A 10 5.61 2.76 0.88
CA ALA A 10 4.37 3.45 0.57
C ALA A 10 4.60 4.72 -0.27
N GLN A 11 5.64 5.50 0.03
CA GLN A 11 6.02 6.69 -0.74
C GLN A 11 6.52 6.31 -2.14
N THR A 12 7.25 5.20 -2.26
CA THR A 12 7.70 4.68 -3.55
C THR A 12 6.52 4.26 -4.43
N GLU A 13 5.53 3.56 -3.89
CA GLU A 13 4.37 3.13 -4.66
C GLU A 13 3.48 4.31 -5.09
N ASP A 14 3.29 5.31 -4.22
CA ASP A 14 2.55 6.54 -4.56
C ASP A 14 3.20 7.29 -5.75
N ASN A 15 4.53 7.45 -5.72
CA ASN A 15 5.26 8.07 -6.83
C ASN A 15 5.16 7.26 -8.13
N ILE A 16 5.16 5.93 -8.04
CA ILE A 16 4.96 5.05 -9.20
C ILE A 16 3.56 5.27 -9.79
N GLN A 17 2.52 5.32 -8.96
CA GLN A 17 1.14 5.52 -9.44
C GLN A 17 0.96 6.91 -10.07
N LYS A 18 1.55 7.96 -9.47
CA LYS A 18 1.58 9.31 -10.06
C LYS A 18 2.28 9.31 -11.43
N ALA A 19 3.40 8.60 -11.57
CA ALA A 19 4.11 8.47 -12.84
C ALA A 19 3.28 7.77 -13.91
N ILE A 20 2.52 6.72 -13.54
CA ILE A 20 1.60 6.01 -14.45
C ILE A 20 0.49 6.95 -14.93
N ILE A 21 -0.16 7.67 -14.00
CA ILE A 21 -1.24 8.60 -14.32
C ILE A 21 -0.74 9.70 -15.25
N ALA A 22 0.40 10.31 -14.95
CA ALA A 22 0.97 11.39 -15.77
C ALA A 22 1.34 10.91 -17.19
N LEU A 23 1.82 9.66 -17.33
CA LEU A 23 2.05 9.05 -18.65
C LEU A 23 0.74 8.79 -19.40
N GLN A 24 -0.31 8.32 -18.72
CA GLN A 24 -1.64 8.10 -19.31
C GLN A 24 -2.28 9.41 -19.78
N LEU A 25 -2.10 10.49 -19.00
CA LEU A 25 -2.53 11.85 -19.32
C LEU A 25 -1.66 12.52 -20.40
N LYS A 26 -0.61 11.84 -20.90
CA LYS A 26 0.36 12.36 -21.89
C LYS A 26 1.09 13.62 -21.43
N GLU A 27 1.21 13.85 -20.14
CA GLU A 27 2.01 14.96 -19.57
C GLU A 27 3.50 14.75 -19.85
N PHE A 28 3.94 13.50 -19.90
CA PHE A 28 5.30 13.12 -20.26
C PHE A 28 5.34 12.43 -21.63
N LYS A 29 6.28 12.87 -22.47
CA LYS A 29 6.51 12.29 -23.81
C LYS A 29 7.16 10.89 -23.77
N SER A 30 7.75 10.51 -22.64
CA SER A 30 8.42 9.22 -22.50
C SER A 30 8.46 8.73 -21.07
N ILE A 31 8.55 7.41 -20.91
CA ILE A 31 8.73 6.73 -19.61
C ILE A 31 10.00 7.23 -18.92
N ARG A 32 11.08 7.52 -19.66
CA ARG A 32 12.33 8.02 -19.08
C ARG A 32 12.14 9.37 -18.38
N LEU A 33 11.41 10.29 -19.01
CA LEU A 33 11.15 11.60 -18.40
C LEU A 33 10.29 11.49 -17.14
N ALA A 34 9.30 10.60 -17.13
CA ALA A 34 8.50 10.33 -15.93
C ALA A 34 9.35 9.68 -14.82
N VAL A 35 10.23 8.74 -15.17
CA VAL A 35 11.19 8.13 -14.22
C VAL A 35 12.06 9.19 -13.56
N ASP A 36 12.64 10.08 -14.35
CA ASP A 36 13.52 11.12 -13.84
C ASP A 36 12.75 12.14 -12.99
N HIS A 37 11.51 12.47 -13.36
CA HIS A 37 10.67 13.44 -12.65
C HIS A 37 10.14 12.91 -11.31
N PHE A 38 9.65 11.67 -11.27
CA PHE A 38 9.07 11.06 -10.07
C PHE A 38 10.09 10.27 -9.23
N GLU A 39 11.36 10.24 -9.68
CA GLU A 39 12.46 9.53 -9.04
C GLU A 39 12.17 8.04 -8.78
N VAL A 40 11.53 7.36 -9.74
CA VAL A 40 11.14 5.94 -9.62
C VAL A 40 12.02 5.03 -10.48
N PRO A 41 12.37 3.82 -10.03
CA PRO A 41 13.14 2.90 -10.86
C PRO A 41 12.42 2.55 -12.17
N LYS A 42 13.11 2.68 -13.30
CA LYS A 42 12.56 2.41 -14.64
C LYS A 42 11.96 1.02 -14.78
N SER A 43 12.65 0.00 -14.27
CA SER A 43 12.18 -1.39 -14.32
C SER A 43 10.87 -1.56 -13.55
N THR A 44 10.76 -0.95 -12.37
CA THR A 44 9.55 -1.00 -11.56
C THR A 44 8.38 -0.27 -12.21
N LEU A 45 8.61 0.90 -12.81
CA LEU A 45 7.56 1.62 -13.54
C LEU A 45 7.06 0.83 -14.75
N ALA A 46 7.97 0.22 -15.51
CA ALA A 46 7.62 -0.62 -16.65
C ALA A 46 6.83 -1.88 -16.23
N ASP A 47 7.29 -2.58 -15.20
CA ASP A 47 6.60 -3.74 -14.61
C ASP A 47 5.16 -3.38 -14.17
N ARG A 48 5.00 -2.20 -13.55
CA ARG A 48 3.70 -1.72 -13.08
C ARG A 48 2.78 -1.36 -14.23
N MET A 49 3.30 -0.69 -15.27
CA MET A 49 2.57 -0.41 -16.50
C MET A 49 2.13 -1.70 -17.23
N SER A 50 2.90 -2.78 -17.14
CA SER A 50 2.51 -4.09 -17.68
C SER A 50 1.53 -4.86 -16.79
N GLY A 51 1.04 -4.26 -15.69
CA GLY A 51 0.05 -4.85 -14.80
C GLY A 51 0.63 -5.72 -13.68
N LYS A 52 1.94 -5.68 -13.42
CA LYS A 52 2.53 -6.43 -12.32
C LYS A 52 2.06 -5.85 -10.98
N LYS A 53 1.38 -6.69 -10.20
CA LYS A 53 0.84 -6.34 -8.88
C LYS A 53 1.94 -6.02 -7.87
N THR A 54 1.60 -5.24 -6.85
CA THR A 54 2.48 -5.04 -5.70
C THR A 54 2.63 -6.36 -4.94
N ARG A 55 3.71 -6.54 -4.18
CA ARG A 55 3.85 -7.75 -3.35
C ARG A 55 2.69 -7.90 -2.38
N ALA A 56 2.25 -6.80 -1.77
CA ALA A 56 1.12 -6.81 -0.83
C ALA A 56 -0.18 -7.30 -1.50
N VAL A 57 -0.49 -6.80 -2.70
CA VAL A 57 -1.69 -7.22 -3.44
C VAL A 57 -1.54 -8.64 -4.00
N ALA A 58 -0.34 -9.03 -4.43
CA ALA A 58 -0.09 -10.38 -4.94
C ALA A 58 -0.27 -11.46 -3.86
N HIS A 59 0.14 -11.17 -2.62
CA HIS A 59 0.03 -12.09 -1.49
C HIS A 59 -1.27 -11.93 -0.69
N GLU A 60 -2.23 -11.11 -1.13
CA GLU A 60 -3.49 -10.89 -0.41
C GLU A 60 -4.27 -12.20 -0.19
N ILE A 61 -4.23 -13.13 -1.16
CA ILE A 61 -4.90 -14.44 -1.07
C ILE A 61 -4.27 -15.34 0.00
N GLU A 62 -3.00 -15.12 0.33
CA GLU A 62 -2.26 -15.89 1.34
C GLU A 62 -2.41 -15.27 2.74
N GLN A 63 -2.95 -14.06 2.87
CA GLN A 63 -3.17 -13.41 4.17
C GLN A 63 -4.40 -13.98 4.88
N ALA A 64 -4.32 -14.06 6.22
CA ALA A 64 -5.46 -14.44 7.05
C ALA A 64 -6.59 -13.40 6.98
N PHE A 65 -6.23 -12.12 6.87
CA PHE A 65 -7.15 -11.00 6.73
C PHE A 65 -7.06 -10.42 5.32
N SER A 66 -8.21 -10.04 4.78
CA SER A 66 -8.29 -9.13 3.65
C SER A 66 -7.90 -7.72 4.07
N ASN A 67 -7.46 -6.91 3.10
CA ASN A 67 -7.14 -5.50 3.35
C ASN A 67 -8.33 -4.73 3.98
N ALA A 68 -9.57 -5.07 3.60
CA ALA A 68 -10.76 -4.43 4.13
C ALA A 68 -10.98 -4.76 5.63
N GLU A 69 -10.70 -5.99 6.04
CA GLU A 69 -10.82 -6.43 7.43
C GLU A 69 -9.74 -5.77 8.30
N GLU A 70 -8.48 -5.76 7.85
CA GLU A 70 -7.40 -5.07 8.56
C GLU A 70 -7.70 -3.57 8.74
N ASN A 71 -8.21 -2.92 7.68
CA ASN A 71 -8.60 -1.51 7.75
C ASN A 71 -9.77 -1.27 8.73
N THR A 72 -10.70 -2.21 8.83
CA THR A 72 -11.81 -2.13 9.79
C THR A 72 -11.29 -2.23 11.22
N LEU A 73 -10.38 -3.17 11.48
CA LEU A 73 -9.74 -3.34 12.78
C LEU A 73 -8.91 -2.10 13.15
N ALA A 74 -8.11 -1.59 12.22
CA ALA A 74 -7.30 -0.38 12.42
C ALA A 74 -8.16 0.85 12.75
N ARG A 75 -9.28 1.05 12.04
CA ARG A 75 -10.23 2.15 12.33
C ARG A 75 -10.85 2.01 13.71
N TRP A 76 -11.24 0.80 14.10
CA TRP A 76 -11.80 0.53 15.43
C TRP A 76 -10.77 0.81 16.54
N ILE A 77 -9.53 0.36 16.41
CA ILE A 77 -8.43 0.65 17.36
C ILE A 77 -8.17 2.16 17.45
N THR A 78 -8.12 2.84 16.30
CA THR A 78 -7.88 4.29 16.24
C THR A 78 -8.99 5.05 16.97
N ARG A 79 -10.25 4.65 16.77
CA ARG A 79 -11.41 5.25 17.44
C ARG A 79 -11.35 5.02 18.94
N LEU A 80 -11.03 3.82 19.40
CA LEU A 80 -10.88 3.50 20.83
C LEU A 80 -9.77 4.34 21.48
N THR A 81 -8.62 4.44 20.82
CA THR A 81 -7.50 5.25 21.29
C THR A 81 -7.88 6.73 21.38
N ALA A 82 -8.62 7.25 20.39
CA ALA A 82 -9.10 8.64 20.40
C ALA A 82 -10.10 8.92 21.53
N THR A 83 -10.86 7.92 21.99
CA THR A 83 -11.78 8.07 23.14
C THR A 83 -11.10 8.01 24.51
N GLY A 84 -9.77 7.86 24.56
CA GLY A 84 -9.01 7.76 25.81
C GLY A 84 -8.97 6.35 26.41
N PHE A 85 -9.52 5.36 25.70
CA PHE A 85 -9.53 3.95 26.11
C PHE A 85 -8.79 3.10 25.06
N PRO A 86 -7.44 3.15 25.03
CA PRO A 86 -6.68 2.34 24.08
C PRO A 86 -6.96 0.85 24.29
N ALA A 87 -7.20 0.14 23.19
CA ALA A 87 -7.43 -1.30 23.24
C ALA A 87 -6.17 -2.03 23.71
N THR A 88 -6.33 -3.00 24.61
CA THR A 88 -5.22 -3.86 25.01
C THR A 88 -4.87 -4.83 23.87
N PRO A 89 -3.60 -5.27 23.75
CA PRO A 89 -3.21 -6.24 22.74
C PRO A 89 -4.06 -7.54 22.77
N MET A 90 -4.50 -7.95 23.95
CA MET A 90 -5.38 -9.12 24.13
C MET A 90 -6.75 -8.90 23.48
N LEU A 91 -7.39 -7.75 23.77
CA LEU A 91 -8.68 -7.41 23.18
C LEU A 91 -8.59 -7.23 21.66
N ILE A 92 -7.49 -6.66 21.15
CA ILE A 92 -7.24 -6.55 19.70
C ILE A 92 -7.22 -7.93 19.05
N LYS A 93 -6.54 -8.90 19.68
CA LYS A 93 -6.46 -10.27 19.19
C LYS A 93 -7.83 -10.96 19.18
N GLU A 94 -8.59 -10.86 20.27
CA GLU A 94 -9.95 -11.42 20.36
C GLU A 94 -10.86 -10.87 19.26
N MET A 95 -10.83 -9.55 19.04
CA MET A 95 -11.60 -8.91 17.98
C MET A 95 -11.15 -9.34 16.59
N ALA A 96 -9.84 -9.50 16.38
CA ALA A 96 -9.30 -9.97 15.11
C ALA A 96 -9.77 -11.41 14.80
N GLU A 97 -9.71 -12.31 15.79
CA GLU A 97 -10.21 -13.69 15.67
C GLU A 97 -11.71 -13.70 15.36
N GLU A 98 -12.50 -12.84 15.98
CA GLU A 98 -13.93 -12.73 15.72
C GLU A 98 -14.25 -12.22 14.29
N VAL A 99 -13.46 -11.28 13.77
CA VAL A 99 -13.60 -10.83 12.37
C VAL A 99 -13.29 -11.98 11.41
N CYS A 100 -12.21 -12.73 11.64
CA CYS A 100 -11.88 -13.91 10.83
C CYS A 100 -12.97 -14.99 10.90
N ALA A 101 -13.53 -15.26 12.08
CA ALA A 101 -14.52 -16.31 12.29
C ALA A 101 -15.88 -16.02 11.63
N ARG A 102 -16.24 -14.74 11.47
CA ARG A 102 -17.50 -14.32 10.84
C ARG A 102 -17.46 -14.28 9.31
N ARG A 103 -16.33 -14.65 8.70
CA ARG A 103 -16.14 -14.72 7.25
C ARG A 103 -16.89 -15.96 6.71
N VAL A 104 -18.09 -15.74 6.16
CA VAL A 104 -18.90 -16.75 5.43
C VAL A 104 -18.46 -16.82 3.98
#